data_AF-A0A265Q7W9-F1
#
_entry.id   AF-A0A265Q7W9-F1
#
_cell.length_a   1.000
_cell.length_b   1.000
_cell.length_c   1.000
_cell.angle_alpha   90.00
_cell.angle_beta   90.00
_cell.angle_gamma   90.00
#
_symmetry.space_group_name_H-M   'P 1'
#
loop_
_entity.id
_entity.type
_entity.pdbx_description
1 polymer ?
#
loop_
_entity_poly.entity_id
_entity_poly.type
_entity_poly.pdbx_seq_one_letter_code
_entity_poly.pdbx_strand_id
1 'polypeptide(L)' 'MKVKIGNKIYDSNDEPIMIILDKQDMEYISDMPKHYTKYCSYPETGYTKDEIREFMKQKEGE' A
#
# COMPACT_ATOMS: atom_id res chain seq x y z
N MET A 1 6.52 1.55 1.54
CA MET A 1 6.27 0.65 0.39
C MET A 1 7.34 0.95 -0.65
N LYS A 2 8.19 -0.02 -1.00
CA LYS A 2 9.23 0.17 -2.02
C LYS A 2 8.74 -0.39 -3.35
N VAL A 3 8.77 0.43 -4.40
CA VAL A 3 8.34 0.03 -5.74
C VAL A 3 9.49 0.27 -6.71
N LYS A 4 9.80 -0.73 -7.55
CA LYS A 4 10.79 -0.58 -8.62
C LYS A 4 10.07 -0.29 -9.93
N ILE A 5 10.33 0.88 -10.51
CA ILE A 5 9.79 1.29 -11.82
C ILE A 5 10.97 1.40 -12.78
N GLY A 6 11.04 0.49 -13.75
CA GLY A 6 12.22 0.34 -14.61
C GLY A 6 13.48 0.04 -13.78
N ASN A 7 14.43 0.97 -13.78
CA ASN A 7 15.71 0.84 -13.05
C ASN A 7 15.77 1.68 -11.76
N LYS A 8 14.70 2.39 -11.39
CA LYS A 8 14.66 3.23 -10.19
C LYS A 8 13.81 2.57 -9.11
N ILE A 9 14.26 2.67 -7.86
CA ILE A 9 13.51 2.25 -6.67
C ILE A 9 12.97 3.51 -6.02
N TYR A 10 11.66 3.50 -5.73
CA TYR A 10 10.92 4.55 -5.04
C TYR A 10 10.53 4.03 -3.66
N ASP A 11 10.64 4.87 -2.62
CA ASP A 11 10.17 4.56 -1.27
C ASP A 11 9.03 5.50 -0.89
N SER A 12 7.85 4.93 -0.61
CA SER A 12 6.68 5.71 -0.21
C SER A 12 6.86 6.50 1.08
N ASN A 13 7.89 6.19 1.89
CA ASN A 13 8.24 6.96 3.08
C ASN A 13 8.91 8.29 2.72
N ASP A 14 9.66 8.33 1.62
CA ASP A 14 10.40 9.51 1.15
C ASP A 14 9.56 10.32 0.14
N GLU A 15 8.83 9.63 -0.74
CA GLU A 15 8.03 10.23 -1.81
C GLU A 15 6.65 9.57 -1.95
N PRO A 16 5.53 10.31 -1.89
CA PRO A 16 4.21 9.73 -2.09
C PRO A 16 4.07 9.05 -3.46
N ILE A 17 3.65 7.78 -3.47
CA ILE A 17 3.45 7.00 -4.69
C ILE A 17 1.96 7.03 -5.05
N MET A 18 1.64 7.50 -6.26
CA MET A 18 0.28 7.44 -6.83
C MET A 18 0.12 6.18 -7.68
N ILE A 19 -0.92 5.40 -7.41
CA ILE A 19 -1.29 4.22 -8.21
C ILE A 19 -2.46 4.62 -9.11
N ILE A 20 -2.32 4.42 -10.42
CA ILE A 20 -3.41 4.60 -11.39
C ILE A 20 -3.94 3.21 -11.72
N LEU A 21 -5.19 2.96 -11.34
CA LEU A 21 -5.87 1.70 -11.57
C LEU A 21 -6.63 1.75 -12.90
N ASP A 22 -6.59 0.66 -13.65
CA ASP A 22 -7.44 0.54 -14.83
C ASP A 22 -8.88 0.13 -14.44
N LYS A 23 -9.75 -0.06 -15.43
CA LYS A 23 -11.14 -0.43 -15.16
C LYS A 23 -11.28 -1.79 -14.47
N GLN A 24 -10.43 -2.75 -14.82
CA GLN A 24 -10.49 -4.11 -14.30
C GLN A 24 -9.99 -4.16 -12.85
N ASP A 25 -8.91 -3.43 -12.55
CA ASP A 25 -8.43 -3.25 -11.18
C ASP A 25 -9.51 -2.66 -10.27
N MET A 26 -10.26 -1.67 -10.77
CA MET A 26 -11.36 -1.04 -10.05
C MET A 26 -12.53 -2.00 -9.79
N GLU A 27 -12.77 -2.96 -10.67
CA GLU A 27 -13.75 -4.04 -10.44
C GLU A 27 -13.28 -4.99 -9.33
N TYR A 28 -12.00 -5.34 -9.27
CA TYR A 28 -11.46 -6.21 -8.21
C TYR A 28 -11.51 -5.59 -6.81
N ILE A 29 -11.49 -4.26 -6.72
CA ILE A 29 -11.62 -3.53 -5.46
C ILE A 29 -12.99 -2.86 -5.30
N SER A 30 -14.01 -3.26 -6.07
CA SER A 30 -15.33 -2.60 -6.05
C SER A 30 -15.99 -2.59 -4.67
N ASP A 31 -15.70 -3.61 -3.86
CA ASP A 31 -16.22 -3.78 -2.51
C ASP A 31 -15.38 -3.05 -1.45
N MET A 32 -14.29 -2.38 -1.86
CA MET A 32 -13.44 -1.59 -0.98
C MET A 32 -14.15 -0.28 -0.60
N PRO A 33 -14.39 0.00 0.69
CA PRO A 33 -14.96 1.26 1.13
C PRO A 33 -14.14 2.47 0.63
N LYS A 34 -14.82 3.48 0.09
CA LYS A 34 -14.18 4.69 -0.51
C LYS A 34 -13.24 5.47 0.42
N HIS A 35 -13.34 5.28 1.73
CA HIS A 35 -12.48 5.92 2.72
C HIS A 35 -11.17 5.16 2.97
N TYR A 36 -11.00 3.95 2.41
CA TYR A 36 -9.73 3.24 2.42
C TYR A 36 -8.87 3.65 1.23
N THR A 37 -8.05 4.66 1.45
CA THR A 37 -7.10 5.21 0.46
C THR A 37 -5.66 4.77 0.70
N LYS A 38 -5.43 3.91 1.71
CA LYS A 38 -4.10 3.46 2.13
C LYS A 38 -3.84 2.04 1.64
N TYR A 39 -2.72 1.83 0.97
CA TYR A 39 -2.27 0.51 0.50
C TYR A 39 -1.11 0.02 1.39
N CYS A 40 -1.14 -1.25 1.75
CA CYS A 40 -0.03 -1.92 2.44
C CYS A 40 0.56 -2.97 1.50
N SER A 41 1.89 -3.04 1.43
CA SER A 41 2.60 -4.14 0.79
C SER A 41 3.47 -4.80 1.84
N TYR A 42 3.25 -6.09 2.05
CA TYR A 42 4.06 -6.94 2.90
C TYR A 42 4.50 -8.17 2.08
N PRO A 43 5.70 -8.71 2.32
CA PRO A 43 6.14 -9.97 1.71
C PRO A 43 5.15 -11.11 1.97
N GLU A 44 4.92 -11.99 0.98
CA GLU A 44 4.02 -13.14 1.10
C GLU A 44 4.39 -14.10 2.24
N THR A 45 5.66 -14.09 2.67
CA THR A 45 6.17 -14.89 3.78
C THR A 45 6.93 -14.00 4.74
N GLY A 46 6.79 -14.25 6.04
CA GLY A 46 7.59 -13.59 7.08
C GLY A 46 6.90 -12.48 7.86
N TYR A 47 5.60 -12.25 7.67
CA TYR A 47 4.81 -11.35 8.52
C TYR A 47 3.54 -12.02 9.02
N THR A 48 3.33 -11.96 10.33
CA THR A 48 2.09 -12.31 11.01
C THR A 48 1.05 -11.20 10.83
N LYS A 49 -0.23 -11.54 10.99
CA LYS A 49 -1.32 -10.55 10.93
C LYS A 49 -1.14 -9.41 11.94
N ASP A 50 -0.51 -9.69 13.08
CA ASP A 50 -0.31 -8.69 14.13
C ASP A 50 0.84 -7.74 13.79
N GLU A 51 1.93 -8.23 13.18
CA GLU A 51 3.00 -7.35 12.65
C GLU A 51 2.48 -6.44 11.54
N ILE A 52 1.58 -6.93 10.67
CA ILE A 52 0.91 -6.11 9.65
C ILE A 52 0.02 -5.05 10.33
N ARG A 53 -0.77 -5.43 11.35
CA ARG A 53 -1.64 -4.49 12.08
C ARG A 53 -0.83 -3.42 12.83
N GLU A 54 0.30 -3.79 13.41
CA GLU A 54 1.20 -2.89 14.12
C GLU A 54 1.86 -1.90 13.15
N PHE A 55 2.35 -2.38 12.01
CA PHE A 55 2.84 -1.54 10.91
C PHE A 55 1.76 -0.55 10.42
N MET A 56 0.54 -1.02 10.25
CA MET A 56 -0.60 -0.19 9.81
C MET A 56 -1.08 0.83 10.86
N LYS A 57 -0.72 0.65 12.13
CA LYS A 57 -1.11 1.54 13.24
C LYS A 57 -0.14 2.72 13.46
N GLN A 58 0.98 2.82 12.75
CA GLN A 58 1.92 3.93 12.97
C GLN A 58 1.63 5.21 12.16
N LYS A 59 1.32 6.26 12.96
CA LYS A 59 1.20 7.71 12.73
C LYS A 59 0.11 8.20 11.78
N GLU A 60 -1.06 8.48 12.37
CA GLU A 60 -1.69 9.79 12.13
C GLU A 60 -0.68 10.86 12.55
N GLY A 61 -0.45 11.85 11.68
CA GLY A 61 0.46 12.97 11.96
C GLY A 61 -0.04 13.78 13.17
N GLU A 62 0.94 14.36 13.87
CA GLU A 62 0.87 15.44 14.88
C GLU A 62 -0.30 15.44 15.89
#